data_AF-A0A2W4WRI3-F1
#
_entry.id   AF-A0A2W4WRI3-F1
#
_cell.length_a   1.000
_cell.length_b   1.000
_cell.length_c   1.000
_cell.angle_alpha   90.00
_cell.angle_beta   90.00
_cell.angle_gamma   90.00
#
_symmetry.space_group_name_H-M   'P 1'
#
loop_
_entity.id
_entity.type
_entity.pdbx_description
1 polymer ?
#
loop_
_entity_poly.entity_id
_entity_poly.type
_entity_poly.pdbx_seq_one_letter_code
_entity_poly.pdbx_strand_id
1 'polypeptide(L)'
;MCALLVSCSVPDGPNPGDTVTLPTDSTTADASPPITLNGPGQLLPVSATAEIKGKTFELEVAQTNQEQALGLMFRSALPDNRGMLFPFSSPRRTSFW
;
A
#
# COMPACT_ATOMS: atom_id res chain seq x y z
N MET A 1 52.15 40.21 -17.89
CA MET A 1 51.09 41.23 -17.83
C MET A 1 49.83 40.53 -17.30
N CYS A 2 49.72 40.35 -15.99
CA CYS A 2 48.53 39.79 -15.33
C CYS A 2 47.85 40.93 -14.58
N ALA A 3 46.66 41.32 -15.01
CA ALA A 3 45.82 42.26 -14.28
C ALA A 3 44.87 41.47 -13.36
N LEU A 4 45.01 41.73 -12.06
CA LEU A 4 44.13 41.32 -10.97
C LEU A 4 42.80 42.10 -11.05
N LEU A 5 41.65 41.41 -11.06
CA LEU A 5 40.38 41.86 -10.45
C LEU A 5 39.40 40.66 -10.31
N VAL A 6 39.18 40.18 -9.08
CA VAL A 6 37.96 39.45 -8.64
C VAL A 6 38.04 39.41 -7.10
N SER A 7 37.44 40.36 -6.38
CA SER A 7 36.03 40.48 -5.99
C SER A 7 35.52 39.28 -5.19
N CYS A 8 35.33 39.49 -3.89
CA CYS A 8 34.71 38.58 -2.92
C CYS A 8 33.21 38.40 -3.20
N SER A 9 32.65 37.23 -2.89
CA SER A 9 31.45 37.10 -2.02
C SER A 9 31.07 35.62 -1.75
N VAL A 10 31.20 35.26 -0.47
CA VAL A 10 30.34 34.43 0.40
C VAL A 10 29.83 33.05 -0.08
N PRO A 11 29.99 31.98 0.73
CA PRO A 11 29.34 30.68 0.50
C PRO A 11 27.89 30.69 1.02
N ASP A 12 26.92 30.47 0.13
CA ASP A 12 25.53 30.15 0.50
C ASP A 12 25.43 28.69 0.98
N GLY A 13 24.69 28.49 2.07
CA GLY A 13 24.59 27.23 2.83
C GLY A 13 23.79 26.11 2.15
N PRO A 14 23.58 24.97 2.86
CA PRO A 14 22.98 23.78 2.27
C PRO A 14 21.47 23.98 2.07
N ASN A 15 21.02 23.72 0.84
CA ASN A 15 19.60 23.70 0.48
C ASN A 15 18.95 22.40 0.99
N PRO A 16 17.94 22.43 1.87
CA PRO A 16 17.14 21.26 2.20
C PRO A 16 15.97 21.21 1.20
N GLY A 17 16.21 20.62 0.02
CA GLY A 17 15.25 20.70 -1.08
C GLY A 17 14.92 19.39 -1.80
N ASP A 18 15.65 18.30 -1.57
CA ASP A 18 15.34 17.02 -2.23
C ASP A 18 14.34 16.22 -1.38
N THR A 19 13.10 16.69 -1.37
CA THR A 19 11.97 15.83 -1.03
C THR A 19 11.83 14.82 -2.16
N VAL A 20 12.28 13.59 -1.93
CA VAL A 20 11.91 12.42 -2.74
C VAL A 20 10.39 12.34 -2.70
N THR A 21 9.77 12.89 -3.74
CA THR A 21 8.35 12.73 -4.00
C THR A 21 8.21 11.30 -4.50
N LEU A 22 7.95 10.38 -3.58
CA LEU A 22 7.33 9.11 -3.94
C LEU A 22 6.08 9.47 -4.75
N PRO A 23 5.87 8.92 -5.96
CA PRO A 23 4.57 9.05 -6.59
C PRO A 23 3.59 8.36 -5.65
N THR A 24 2.86 9.17 -4.89
CA THR A 24 1.57 8.79 -4.35
C THR A 24 0.66 8.66 -5.55
N ASP A 25 0.75 7.52 -6.23
CA ASP A 25 -0.29 7.04 -7.12
C ASP A 25 -1.48 6.65 -6.23
N SER A 26 -2.14 7.66 -5.68
CA SER A 26 -3.52 7.54 -5.27
C SER A 26 -4.32 7.46 -6.55
N THR A 27 -4.26 6.30 -7.20
CA THR A 27 -5.31 5.86 -8.11
C THR A 27 -6.62 6.13 -7.41
N THR A 28 -7.41 6.98 -8.03
CA THR A 28 -8.73 7.44 -7.59
C THR A 28 -9.53 6.24 -7.09
N ALA A 29 -9.68 6.13 -5.77
CA ALA A 29 -10.59 5.21 -5.13
C ALA A 29 -12.01 5.64 -5.47
N ASP A 30 -12.48 5.17 -6.63
CA ASP A 30 -13.87 5.19 -7.04
C ASP A 30 -14.71 4.63 -5.89
N ALA A 31 -15.78 5.34 -5.54
CA ALA A 31 -16.44 5.33 -4.24
C ALA A 31 -17.10 3.98 -3.89
N SER A 32 -16.27 3.00 -3.53
CA SER A 32 -16.71 1.77 -2.87
C SER A 32 -17.03 2.07 -1.41
N PRO A 33 -18.03 1.38 -0.81
CA PRO A 33 -18.39 1.59 0.59
C PRO A 33 -17.16 1.38 1.48
N PRO A 34 -16.95 2.24 2.50
CA PRO A 34 -15.85 2.07 3.43
C PRO A 34 -16.03 0.74 4.17
N ILE A 35 -14.92 0.03 4.37
CA ILE A 35 -14.94 -1.22 5.14
C ILE A 35 -15.16 -0.85 6.60
N THR A 36 -16.31 -1.26 7.16
CA THR A 36 -16.58 -1.13 8.59
C THR A 36 -16.58 -2.50 9.26
N LEU A 37 -16.12 -2.55 10.52
CA LEU A 37 -16.05 -3.78 11.30
C LEU A 37 -17.21 -3.83 12.31
N ASN A 38 -17.96 -4.92 12.27
CA ASN A 38 -19.08 -5.21 13.17
C ASN A 38 -18.69 -6.34 14.15
N GLY A 39 -17.61 -6.14 14.91
CA GLY A 39 -17.12 -7.13 15.87
C GLY A 39 -15.59 -7.19 15.93
N PRO A 40 -15.02 -8.29 16.47
CA PRO A 40 -13.57 -8.46 16.64
C PRO A 40 -12.88 -8.84 15.32
N GLY A 41 -13.20 -8.17 14.22
CA GLY A 41 -12.59 -8.42 12.92
C GLY A 41 -11.21 -7.79 12.76
N GLN A 42 -10.59 -8.02 11.60
CA GLN A 42 -9.28 -7.44 11.26
C GLN A 42 -9.36 -6.53 10.05
N LEU A 43 -8.45 -5.56 10.02
CA LEU A 43 -8.12 -4.70 8.88
C LEU A 43 -6.60 -4.75 8.70
N LEU A 44 -6.13 -5.46 7.67
CA LEU A 44 -4.71 -5.49 7.33
C LEU A 44 -4.42 -4.42 6.27
N PRO A 45 -3.18 -3.90 6.22
CA PRO A 45 -2.76 -3.04 5.13
C PRO A 45 -2.76 -3.80 3.80
N VAL A 46 -3.03 -3.10 2.70
CA VAL A 46 -2.82 -3.64 1.35
C VAL A 46 -1.32 -3.86 1.17
N SER A 47 -0.94 -5.08 0.82
CA SER A 47 0.46 -5.47 0.64
C SER A 47 0.71 -6.33 -0.60
N ALA A 48 -0.34 -6.62 -1.37
CA ALA A 48 -0.24 -7.26 -2.67
C ALA A 48 -1.23 -6.65 -3.66
N THR A 49 -0.92 -6.74 -4.94
CA THR A 49 -1.81 -6.38 -6.05
C THR A 49 -1.95 -7.56 -7.01
N ALA A 50 -3.13 -7.71 -7.60
CA ALA A 50 -3.38 -8.73 -8.62
C ALA A 50 -4.08 -8.11 -9.82
N GLU A 51 -3.70 -8.53 -11.01
CA GLU A 51 -4.36 -8.14 -12.26
C GLU A 51 -5.20 -9.31 -12.78
N ILE A 52 -6.51 -9.11 -12.91
CA ILE A 52 -7.43 -10.13 -13.42
C ILE A 52 -8.30 -9.49 -14.50
N LYS A 53 -8.16 -9.99 -15.74
CA LYS A 53 -8.89 -9.47 -16.92
C LYS A 53 -8.72 -7.95 -17.10
N GLY A 54 -7.50 -7.42 -16.90
CA GLY A 54 -7.20 -5.99 -17.04
C GLY A 54 -7.76 -5.11 -15.91
N LYS A 55 -8.24 -5.70 -14.81
CA LYS A 55 -8.63 -5.00 -13.59
C LYS A 55 -7.61 -5.24 -12.47
N THR A 56 -7.24 -4.18 -11.77
CA THR A 56 -6.34 -4.26 -10.61
C THR A 56 -7.14 -4.47 -9.34
N PHE A 57 -6.70 -5.41 -8.52
CA PHE A 57 -7.23 -5.70 -7.20
C PHE A 57 -6.17 -5.45 -6.14
N GLU A 58 -6.54 -4.74 -5.10
CA GLU A 58 -5.74 -4.48 -3.91
C GLU A 58 -6.01 -5.56 -2.86
N LEU A 59 -4.96 -6.26 -2.46
CA LEU A 59 -5.06 -7.44 -1.61
C LEU A 59 -4.40 -7.20 -0.26
N GLU A 60 -5.14 -7.51 0.79
CA GLU A 60 -4.61 -7.74 2.13
C GLU A 60 -3.99 -9.13 2.21
N VAL A 61 -2.81 -9.27 2.81
CA VAL A 61 -2.15 -10.58 2.92
C VAL A 61 -2.27 -11.11 4.35
N ALA A 62 -3.05 -12.19 4.53
CA ALA A 62 -3.19 -12.88 5.80
C ALA A 62 -2.03 -13.87 6.01
N GLN A 63 -0.93 -13.39 6.55
CA GLN A 63 0.31 -14.16 6.69
C GLN A 63 0.24 -15.19 7.81
N THR A 64 -0.45 -14.87 8.91
CA THR A 64 -0.51 -15.76 10.09
C THR A 64 -1.73 -16.68 10.04
N ASN A 65 -1.65 -17.84 10.71
CA ASN A 65 -2.80 -18.75 10.81
C ASN A 65 -4.01 -18.07 11.47
N GLN A 66 -3.78 -17.16 12.42
CA GLN A 66 -4.85 -16.40 13.08
C GLN A 66 -5.53 -15.45 12.10
N GLU A 67 -4.75 -14.72 11.30
CA GLU A 67 -5.28 -13.83 10.27
C GLU A 67 -6.06 -14.60 9.20
N GLN A 68 -5.58 -15.79 8.81
CA GLN A 68 -6.26 -16.65 7.84
C GLN A 68 -7.56 -17.22 8.39
N ALA A 69 -7.57 -17.64 9.66
CA ALA A 69 -8.76 -18.18 10.31
C ALA A 69 -9.84 -17.10 10.52
N LEU A 70 -9.43 -15.87 10.80
CA LEU A 70 -10.35 -14.74 10.94
C LEU A 70 -10.82 -14.22 9.58
N GLY A 71 -9.92 -14.20 8.59
CA GLY A 71 -10.22 -13.85 7.21
C GLY A 71 -10.92 -12.49 7.08
N LEU A 72 -12.03 -12.49 6.34
CA LEU A 72 -12.88 -11.32 6.12
C LEU A 72 -14.07 -11.25 7.10
N MET A 73 -14.07 -12.06 8.16
CA MET A 73 -15.15 -12.06 9.15
C MET A 73 -15.35 -10.66 9.76
N PHE A 74 -16.60 -10.37 10.10
CA PHE A 74 -17.05 -9.11 10.71
C PHE A 74 -16.96 -7.86 9.82
N ARG A 75 -16.67 -7.99 8.52
CA ARG A 75 -16.74 -6.87 7.58
C ARG A 75 -18.16 -6.67 7.09
N SER A 76 -18.64 -5.44 7.17
CA SER A 76 -19.96 -5.05 6.64
C SER A 76 -19.97 -4.93 5.11
N ALA A 77 -18.82 -4.59 4.52
CA ALA A 77 -18.64 -4.38 3.10
C ALA A 77 -17.19 -4.68 2.69
N LEU A 78 -17.01 -5.00 1.41
CA LEU A 78 -15.71 -5.12 0.75
C LEU A 78 -15.81 -4.44 -0.63
N PRO A 79 -14.93 -3.47 -0.94
CA PRO A 79 -14.84 -2.86 -2.26
C PRO A 79 -14.64 -3.88 -3.38
N ASP A 80 -15.16 -3.60 -4.57
CA ASP A 80 -15.08 -4.50 -5.73
C ASP A 80 -13.64 -4.76 -6.18
N ASN A 81 -12.75 -3.80 -5.95
CA ASN A 81 -11.32 -3.88 -6.24
C ASN A 81 -10.49 -4.31 -5.01
N ARG A 82 -11.11 -4.77 -3.92
CA ARG A 82 -10.41 -5.24 -2.72
C ARG A 82 -10.57 -6.74 -2.52
N GLY A 83 -9.54 -7.35 -1.95
CA GLY A 83 -9.56 -8.76 -1.58
C GLY A 83 -8.60 -9.10 -0.45
N MET A 84 -8.58 -10.38 -0.10
CA MET A 84 -7.62 -10.95 0.84
C MET A 84 -6.92 -12.16 0.21
N LEU A 85 -5.60 -12.17 0.30
CA LEU A 85 -4.72 -13.23 -0.16
C LEU A 85 -4.34 -14.11 1.02
N PHE A 86 -4.50 -15.43 0.84
CA PHE A 86 -4.16 -16.46 1.82
C PHE A 86 -2.94 -17.25 1.34
N PRO A 87 -1.71 -16.84 1.72
CA PRO A 87 -0.50 -17.56 1.34
C PRO A 87 -0.39 -18.89 2.06
N PHE A 88 -0.07 -19.94 1.30
CA PHE A 88 0.24 -21.28 1.81
C PHE A 88 1.66 -21.66 1.40
N SER A 89 2.48 -22.05 2.38
CA SER A 89 3.89 -22.45 2.14
C SER A 89 4.04 -23.73 1.33
N SER A 90 3.02 -24.59 1.33
CA SER A 90 2.98 -25.82 0.54
C SER A 90 1.60 -26.02 -0.09
N PRO A 91 1.53 -26.58 -1.31
CA PRO A 91 0.27 -26.97 -1.92
C PRO A 91 -0.43 -28.02 -1.05
N ARG A 92 -1.63 -27.69 -0.58
CA ARG A 92 -2.45 -28.59 0.21
C ARG A 92 -3.92 -28.33 -0.07
N ARG A 93 -4.76 -29.31 0.25
CA ARG A 93 -6.22 -29.10 0.25
C ARG A 93 -6.56 -28.17 1.41
N THR A 94 -7.23 -27.06 1.10
CA THR A 94 -7.73 -26.11 2.08
C THR A 94 -9.24 -25.98 1.92
N SER A 95 -9.91 -25.65 3.03
CA SER A 95 -11.35 -25.43 3.08
C SER A 95 -11.58 -24.04 3.64
N PHE A 96 -12.50 -23.30 3.00
CA PHE A 96 -12.98 -22.00 3.45
C PHE A 96 -14.48 -22.14 3.80
N TRP A 97 -14.96 -21.31 4.71
CA TRP A 97 -16.36 -21.26 5.16
C TRP A 97 -16.92 -19.85 5.04
#